data_AF-A0A932YCJ2-F1
#
_entry.id   AF-A0A932YCJ2-F1
#
_cell.length_a   1.000
_cell.length_b   1.000
_cell.length_c   1.000
_cell.angle_alpha   90.00
_cell.angle_beta   90.00
_cell.angle_gamma   90.00
#
_symmetry.space_group_name_H-M   'P 1'
#
loop_
_entity.id
_entity.type
_entity.pdbx_description
1 polymer ?
#
loop_
_entity_poly.entity_id
_entity_poly.type
_entity_poly.pdbx_seq_one_letter_code
_entity_poly.pdbx_strand_id
1 'polypeptide(L)'
;MNPICGDQEFNDQMARLNTLYRGCDAQWVAIKAQKEHTDAFGDPISSGHLYYGRKTGFHETIRLSRKSMEMFLSCFFENNAWLSHITEHLLKEQREMARKKFDQIEPSFVRRRLNRIMRSGDGIFRKRSV
;
A
#
# COMPACT_ATOMS: atom_id res chain seq x y z
N MET A 1 -21.13 2.41 1.55
CA MET A 1 -21.24 1.52 0.38
C MET A 1 -20.50 0.23 0.71
N ASN A 2 -21.03 -0.91 0.29
CA ASN A 2 -20.45 -2.22 0.58
C ASN A 2 -19.35 -2.55 -0.46
N PRO A 3 -18.18 -3.05 -0.04
CA PRO A 3 -17.12 -3.45 -0.95
C PRO A 3 -17.48 -4.72 -1.73
N ILE A 4 -16.98 -4.83 -2.97
CA ILE A 4 -17.18 -5.99 -3.85
C ILE A 4 -16.39 -7.20 -3.35
N CYS A 5 -15.19 -6.96 -2.81
CA CYS A 5 -14.32 -7.99 -2.21
C CYS A 5 -13.89 -7.61 -0.79
N GLY A 6 -13.37 -8.58 -0.05
CA GLY A 6 -12.84 -8.33 1.30
C GLY A 6 -11.58 -7.44 1.26
N ASP A 7 -11.31 -6.71 2.35
CA ASP A 7 -10.16 -5.81 2.41
C ASP A 7 -8.82 -6.51 2.17
N GLN A 8 -8.66 -7.73 2.68
CA GLN A 8 -7.45 -8.52 2.47
C GLN A 8 -7.25 -8.82 0.98
N GLU A 9 -8.30 -9.30 0.31
CA GLU A 9 -8.26 -9.63 -1.11
C GLU A 9 -7.93 -8.40 -1.97
N PHE A 10 -8.60 -7.28 -1.70
CA PHE A 10 -8.30 -6.02 -2.37
C PHE A 10 -6.84 -5.60 -2.18
N ASN A 11 -6.35 -5.66 -0.94
CA ASN A 11 -4.98 -5.25 -0.64
C ASN A 11 -3.95 -6.16 -1.34
N ASP A 12 -4.23 -7.45 -1.45
CA ASP A 12 -3.38 -8.39 -2.18
C ASP A 12 -3.40 -8.10 -3.69
N GLN A 13 -4.57 -7.85 -4.28
CA GLN A 13 -4.69 -7.46 -5.69
C GLN A 13 -4.02 -6.12 -5.99
N MET A 14 -4.15 -5.13 -5.10
CA MET A 14 -3.42 -3.86 -5.18
C MET A 14 -1.90 -4.05 -5.13
N ALA A 15 -1.41 -4.90 -4.22
CA ALA A 15 0.01 -5.20 -4.12
C ALA A 15 0.52 -5.84 -5.41
N ARG A 16 -0.22 -6.81 -5.97
CA ARG A 16 0.06 -7.42 -7.28
C ARG A 16 0.11 -6.39 -8.39
N LEU A 17 -0.89 -5.52 -8.49
CA LEU A 17 -0.95 -4.47 -9.50
C LEU A 17 0.28 -3.54 -9.42
N ASN A 18 0.65 -3.12 -8.21
CA ASN A 18 1.81 -2.24 -8.01
C ASN A 18 3.15 -2.90 -8.31
N THR A 19 3.25 -4.24 -8.36
CA THR A 19 4.47 -4.91 -8.83
C THR A 19 4.83 -4.56 -10.27
N LEU A 20 3.83 -4.26 -11.12
CA LEU A 20 4.03 -3.88 -12.51
C LEU A 20 4.64 -2.48 -12.67
N TYR A 21 4.49 -1.64 -11.65
CA TYR A 21 4.92 -0.24 -11.65
C TYR A 21 6.11 -0.02 -10.70
N ARG A 22 6.94 -1.05 -10.51
CA ARG A 22 8.11 -0.94 -9.63
C ARG A 22 9.13 0.04 -10.20
N GLY A 23 9.58 0.97 -9.36
CA GLY A 23 10.65 1.91 -9.71
C GLY A 23 10.22 3.09 -10.57
N CYS A 24 8.91 3.28 -10.79
CA CYS A 24 8.36 4.47 -11.42
C CYS A 24 7.40 5.20 -10.48
N ASP A 25 7.27 6.52 -10.68
CA ASP A 25 6.34 7.37 -9.91
C ASP A 25 4.86 7.14 -10.27
N ALA A 26 4.58 6.12 -11.09
CA ALA A 26 3.25 5.80 -11.62
C ALA A 26 2.57 4.64 -10.85
N GLN A 27 2.94 4.41 -9.59
CA GLN A 27 2.25 3.45 -8.72
C GLN A 27 0.89 3.97 -8.29
N TRP A 28 -0.03 3.03 -8.01
CA TRP A 28 -1.30 3.33 -7.39
C TRP A 28 -1.14 3.54 -5.89
N VAL A 29 -1.62 4.66 -5.39
CA VAL A 29 -1.55 5.03 -3.98
C VAL A 29 -2.93 5.36 -3.43
N ALA A 30 -3.18 4.96 -2.19
CA ALA A 30 -4.38 5.37 -1.46
C ALA A 30 -4.22 6.81 -0.95
N ILE A 31 -5.21 7.66 -1.23
CA ILE A 31 -5.20 9.08 -0.89
C ILE A 31 -6.52 9.43 -0.20
N LYS A 32 -6.46 10.18 0.90
CA LYS A 32 -7.65 10.71 1.56
C LYS A 32 -8.16 11.95 0.83
N ALA A 33 -9.39 11.90 0.34
CA ALA A 33 -10.06 13.02 -0.32
C ALA A 33 -10.23 14.20 0.65
N GLN A 34 -9.82 15.40 0.21
CA GLN A 34 -9.99 16.64 0.98
C GLN A 34 -11.29 17.37 0.62
N LYS A 35 -11.84 17.06 -0.55
CA LYS A 35 -13.09 17.62 -1.07
C LYS A 35 -13.81 16.57 -1.90
N GLU A 36 -15.10 16.77 -2.09
CA GLU A 36 -15.88 15.94 -2.99
C GLU A 36 -15.44 16.12 -4.44
N HIS A 37 -15.39 15.01 -5.17
CA HIS A 37 -15.11 14.98 -6.59
C HIS A 37 -15.58 13.65 -7.17
N THR A 38 -15.57 13.53 -8.50
CA THR A 38 -15.85 12.27 -9.20
C THR A 38 -14.57 11.58 -9.62
N ASP A 39 -14.66 10.26 -9.68
CA ASP A 39 -13.60 9.42 -10.21
C ASP A 39 -13.67 9.32 -11.75
N ALA A 40 -12.72 8.61 -12.37
CA ALA A 40 -12.62 8.50 -13.82
C ALA A 40 -13.82 7.80 -14.49
N PHE A 41 -14.62 7.04 -13.74
CA PHE A 41 -15.83 6.36 -14.23
C PHE A 41 -17.12 7.10 -13.83
N GLY A 42 -17.00 8.25 -13.16
CA GLY A 42 -18.13 9.06 -12.72
C GLY A 42 -18.69 8.68 -11.35
N ASP A 43 -18.09 7.72 -10.63
CA ASP A 43 -18.50 7.41 -9.26
C ASP A 43 -18.07 8.56 -8.32
N PRO A 44 -18.94 8.97 -7.37
CA PRO A 44 -18.61 10.04 -6.43
C PRO A 44 -17.59 9.57 -5.38
N ILE A 45 -16.63 10.45 -5.07
CA ILE A 45 -15.68 10.32 -3.97
C ILE A 45 -15.98 11.43 -2.95
N SER A 46 -16.52 11.02 -1.79
CA SER A 46 -16.84 11.94 -0.70
C SER A 46 -15.60 12.47 0.01
N SER A 47 -15.71 13.67 0.59
CA SER A 47 -14.64 14.21 1.45
C SER A 47 -14.36 13.29 2.64
N GLY A 48 -13.09 13.14 2.99
CA GLY A 48 -12.63 12.27 4.07
C GLY A 48 -12.51 10.79 3.71
N HIS A 49 -13.03 10.35 2.56
CA HIS A 49 -12.91 8.96 2.10
C HIS A 49 -11.59 8.71 1.35
N LEU A 50 -11.18 7.45 1.28
CA LEU A 50 -10.02 7.05 0.48
C LEU A 50 -10.41 6.89 -1.00
N TYR A 51 -9.52 7.32 -1.87
CA TYR A 51 -9.53 6.99 -3.30
C TYR A 51 -8.12 6.52 -3.72
N TYR A 52 -8.03 5.92 -4.90
CA TYR A 52 -6.80 5.37 -5.44
C TYR A 52 -6.35 6.22 -6.62
N GLY A 53 -5.20 6.86 -6.46
CA GLY A 53 -4.61 7.76 -7.45
C GLY A 53 -3.41 7.12 -8.14
N ARG A 54 -3.28 7.35 -9.45
CA ARG A 54 -2.07 7.02 -10.22
C ARG A 54 -1.70 8.17 -11.14
N LYS A 55 -0.43 8.58 -11.12
CA LYS A 55 0.11 9.56 -12.07
C LYS A 55 0.30 8.89 -13.43
N THR A 56 -0.20 9.52 -14.49
CA THR A 56 -0.05 9.06 -15.88
C THR A 56 0.77 10.03 -16.74
N GLY A 57 1.08 11.22 -16.23
CA GLY A 57 1.92 12.24 -16.86
C GLY A 57 2.33 13.30 -15.86
N PHE A 58 2.81 14.46 -16.33
CA PHE A 58 3.26 15.56 -15.45
C PHE A 58 2.12 16.16 -14.62
N HIS A 59 0.90 16.23 -15.17
CA HIS A 59 -0.26 16.84 -14.50
C HIS A 59 -1.49 15.92 -14.45
N GLU A 60 -1.41 14.76 -15.10
CA GLU A 60 -2.54 13.84 -15.18
C GLU A 60 -2.49 12.81 -14.05
N THR A 61 -3.58 12.71 -13.31
CA THR A 61 -3.77 11.71 -12.27
C THR A 61 -5.12 11.04 -12.49
N ILE A 62 -5.08 9.74 -12.77
CA ILE A 62 -6.29 8.91 -12.73
C ILE A 62 -6.67 8.74 -11.26
N ARG A 63 -7.94 8.95 -10.94
CA ARG A 63 -8.51 8.77 -9.61
C ARG A 63 -9.62 7.75 -9.72
N LEU A 64 -9.60 6.74 -8.87
CA LEU A 64 -10.62 5.72 -8.77
C LEU A 64 -11.15 5.64 -7.34
N SER A 65 -12.47 5.64 -7.18
CA SER A 65 -13.10 5.25 -5.94
C SER A 65 -12.74 3.79 -5.60
N ARG A 66 -12.98 3.36 -4.36
CA ARG A 66 -12.74 1.95 -3.96
C ARG A 66 -13.49 0.96 -4.87
N LYS A 67 -14.77 1.24 -5.12
CA LYS A 67 -15.63 0.40 -5.97
C LYS A 67 -15.09 0.32 -7.41
N SER A 68 -14.78 1.46 -8.01
CA SER A 68 -14.22 1.49 -9.36
C SER A 68 -12.84 0.81 -9.43
N MET A 69 -12.03 0.91 -8.36
CA MET A 69 -10.76 0.20 -8.29
C MET A 69 -10.94 -1.31 -8.18
N GLU A 70 -11.91 -1.78 -7.39
CA GLU A 70 -12.26 -3.21 -7.31
C GLU A 70 -12.71 -3.75 -8.67
N MET A 71 -13.58 -3.03 -9.37
CA MET A 71 -14.01 -3.39 -10.73
C MET A 71 -12.82 -3.42 -11.70
N PHE A 72 -11.94 -2.41 -11.64
CA PHE A 72 -10.73 -2.38 -12.44
C PHE A 72 -9.84 -3.60 -12.18
N LEU A 73 -9.56 -3.91 -10.92
CA LEU A 73 -8.71 -5.05 -10.52
C LEU A 73 -9.32 -6.38 -10.96
N SER A 74 -10.63 -6.56 -10.75
CA SER A 74 -11.39 -7.73 -11.21
C SER A 74 -11.24 -7.89 -12.72
N CYS A 75 -11.56 -6.87 -13.52
CA CYS A 75 -11.40 -6.93 -14.97
C CYS A 75 -9.94 -7.19 -15.41
N PHE A 76 -8.97 -6.60 -14.69
CA PHE A 76 -7.56 -6.68 -15.03
C PHE A 76 -6.98 -8.08 -14.80
N PHE A 77 -7.34 -8.73 -13.68
CA PHE A 77 -6.80 -10.04 -13.30
C PHE A 77 -7.67 -11.23 -13.70
N GLU A 78 -9.00 -11.14 -13.58
CA GLU A 78 -9.89 -12.28 -13.87
C GLU A 78 -9.84 -12.67 -15.35
N ASN A 79 -9.72 -11.68 -16.24
CA ASN A 79 -9.61 -11.92 -17.68
C ASN A 79 -8.19 -12.29 -18.14
N ASN A 80 -7.20 -12.26 -17.24
CA ASN A 80 -5.79 -12.45 -17.59
C ASN A 80 -5.08 -13.35 -16.57
N ALA A 81 -5.38 -14.65 -16.58
CA ALA A 81 -4.77 -15.63 -15.68
C ALA A 81 -3.23 -15.62 -15.72
N TRP A 82 -2.64 -15.44 -16.90
CA TRP A 82 -1.19 -15.30 -17.07
C TRP A 82 -0.62 -14.09 -16.32
N LEU A 83 -1.31 -12.95 -16.38
CA LEU A 83 -0.89 -11.73 -15.69
C LEU A 83 -1.01 -11.89 -14.16
N SER A 84 -2.07 -12.54 -13.69
CA SER A 84 -2.20 -12.89 -12.26
C SER A 84 -1.02 -13.75 -11.81
N HIS A 85 -0.62 -14.76 -12.58
CA HIS A 85 0.50 -15.62 -12.24
C HIS A 85 1.84 -14.87 -12.18
N ILE A 86 2.11 -14.02 -13.18
CA ILE A 86 3.36 -13.23 -13.22
C ILE A 86 3.43 -12.25 -12.06
N THR A 87 2.37 -11.50 -11.81
CA THR A 87 2.35 -10.51 -10.73
C THR A 87 2.49 -11.16 -9.36
N GLU A 88 1.94 -12.36 -9.16
CA GLU A 88 2.16 -13.16 -7.95
C GLU A 88 3.62 -13.58 -7.79
N HIS A 89 4.25 -14.07 -8.87
CA HIS A 89 5.67 -14.42 -8.86
C HIS A 89 6.56 -13.21 -8.53
N LEU A 90 6.33 -12.07 -9.21
CA LEU A 90 7.05 -10.82 -8.96
C LEU A 90 6.87 -10.33 -7.52
N LEU A 91 5.65 -10.45 -6.96
CA LEU A 91 5.39 -10.06 -5.58
C LEU A 91 6.17 -10.92 -4.59
N LYS A 92 6.25 -12.24 -4.85
CA LYS A 92 7.03 -13.17 -4.04
C LYS A 92 8.52 -12.81 -4.06
N GLU A 93 9.09 -12.59 -5.24
CA GLU A 93 10.48 -12.16 -5.38
C GLU A 93 10.75 -10.84 -4.65
N GLN A 94 9.83 -9.88 -4.74
CA GLN A 94 9.94 -8.61 -4.03
C GLN A 94 9.96 -8.78 -2.51
N ARG A 95 9.07 -9.63 -1.96
CA ARG A 95 9.03 -9.95 -0.54
C ARG A 95 10.32 -10.65 -0.09
N GLU A 96 10.85 -11.58 -0.90
CA GLU A 96 12.12 -12.25 -0.60
C GLU A 96 13.31 -11.29 -0.63
N MET A 97 13.37 -10.39 -1.62
CA MET A 97 14.40 -9.35 -1.68
C MET A 97 14.33 -8.40 -0.48
N ALA A 98 13.12 -7.97 -0.10
CA ALA A 98 12.90 -7.11 1.06
C ALA A 98 13.34 -7.82 2.35
N ARG A 99 13.01 -9.10 2.51
CA ARG A 99 13.47 -9.93 3.63
C ARG A 99 14.99 -10.04 3.68
N LYS A 100 15.64 -10.38 2.57
CA LYS A 100 17.12 -10.45 2.50
C LYS A 100 17.78 -9.12 2.86
N LYS A 101 17.24 -7.99 2.38
CA LYS A 101 17.72 -6.66 2.75
C LYS A 101 17.52 -6.37 4.24
N PHE A 102 16.38 -6.76 4.81
CA PHE A 102 16.11 -6.61 6.23
C PHE A 102 17.08 -7.43 7.08
N ASP A 103 17.32 -8.69 6.70
CA ASP A 103 18.27 -9.57 7.39
C ASP A 103 19.72 -9.05 7.30
N GLN A 104 20.05 -8.30 6.24
CA GLN A 104 21.35 -7.62 6.06
C GLN A 104 21.48 -6.29 6.80
N ILE A 105 20.36 -5.63 7.16
CA ILE A 105 20.37 -4.47 8.07
C ILE A 105 20.62 -5.04 9.47
N GLU A 106 21.89 -5.28 9.75
CA GLU A 106 22.34 -6.04 10.89
C GLU A 106 21.73 -5.63 12.24
N PRO A 107 21.68 -6.57 13.21
CA PRO A 107 21.41 -6.32 14.63
C PRO A 107 22.25 -5.19 15.23
N SER A 108 23.36 -4.79 14.62
CA SER A 108 24.19 -3.67 15.07
C SER A 108 23.47 -2.32 15.05
N PHE A 109 22.51 -2.07 14.15
CA PHE A 109 21.72 -0.83 14.18
C PHE A 109 20.69 -0.84 15.30
N VAL A 110 19.99 -1.96 15.48
CA VAL A 110 19.03 -2.18 16.59
C VAL A 110 19.75 -2.20 17.94
N ARG A 111 20.93 -2.84 18.03
CA ARG A 111 21.78 -2.90 19.23
C ARG A 111 22.41 -1.55 19.57
N ARG A 112 22.81 -0.74 18.57
CA ARG A 112 23.26 0.65 18.80
C ARG A 112 22.11 1.55 19.26
N ARG A 113 20.90 1.37 18.73
CA ARG A 113 19.70 2.13 19.16
C ARG A 113 19.23 1.71 20.54
N LEU A 114 19.19 0.41 20.85
CA LEU A 114 18.88 -0.13 22.18
C LEU A 114 19.93 0.28 23.21
N ASN A 115 21.23 0.20 22.89
CA ASN A 115 22.29 0.67 23.78
C ASN A 115 22.23 2.18 24.00
N ARG A 116 21.76 2.98 23.03
CA ARG A 116 21.53 4.40 23.21
C ARG A 116 20.33 4.65 24.14
N ILE A 117 19.22 3.96 23.94
CA ILE A 117 18.03 4.04 24.83
C ILE A 117 18.37 3.59 26.26
N MET A 118 19.20 2.55 26.43
CA MET A 118 19.62 2.07 27.75
C MET A 118 20.68 2.96 28.43
N ARG A 119 21.45 3.75 27.68
CA ARG A 119 22.43 4.71 28.22
C ARG A 119 21.83 6.10 28.48
N SER A 120 20.79 6.47 27.75
CA SER A 120 19.95 7.63 28.00
C SER A 120 18.92 7.28 29.07
N GLY A 121 19.33 7.28 30.34
CA GLY A 121 18.50 6.89 31.48
C GLY A 121 17.29 7.79 31.74
N ASP A 122 16.26 7.73 30.90
CA ASP A 122 14.93 8.27 31.21
C ASP A 122 14.04 7.15 31.73
N GLY A 123 13.99 7.09 33.06
CA GLY A 123 13.13 6.21 33.81
C GLY A 123 11.65 6.53 33.58
N ILE A 124 10.88 5.51 33.19
CA ILE A 124 9.44 5.50 33.40
C ILE A 124 9.08 4.15 34.03
N PHE A 125 9.49 3.99 35.29
CA PHE A 125 8.84 3.09 36.24
C PHE A 125 8.41 3.93 37.44
N ARG A 126 7.28 4.63 37.29
CA ARG A 126 6.47 5.01 38.45
C ARG A 126 5.15 4.27 38.36
N LYS A 127 5.08 3.16 39.09
CA LYS A 127 3.83 2.59 39.60
C LYS A 127 3.04 3.73 40.26
N ARG A 128 1.79 3.94 39.84
CA ARG A 128 0.79 4.56 40.70
C ARG A 128 -0.17 3.45 41.13
N SER A 129 0.09 2.93 42.32
CA SER A 129 -0.94 2.42 43.22
C SER A 129 -1.57 3.65 43.88
N VAL A 130 -2.86 3.89 43.66
CA VAL A 130 -3.91 4.10 44.67
C VAL A 130 -5.22 3.68 44.01
#